data_AF-A0A524L7G5-F1
#
_entry.id   AF-A0A524L7G5-F1
#
_cell.length_a   1.000
_cell.length_b   1.000
_cell.length_c   1.000
_cell.angle_alpha   90.00
_cell.angle_beta   90.00
_cell.angle_gamma   90.00
#
_symmetry.space_group_name_H-M   'P 1'
#
loop_
_entity.id
_entity.type
_entity.pdbx_description
1 polymer ?
#
loop_
_entity_poly.entity_id
_entity_poly.type
_entity_poly.pdbx_seq_one_letter_code
_entity_poly.pdbx_strand_id
1 'polypeptide(L)'
;MATQPKIAPLPSNAPEFAHEFSTRMRNRKDVTKKPSVRQTQSIPMLLSARYFRNGKLTLDDFLDAAVYTTFPPDQKIAREIAEDILLGREKDKKKPVEVKVDESVTKIKTDKLQEVMDQIKREQELAKVIKKDKVEAGYEYLLELRKQKDKSLYEALQYGPKTEDRYLSDGEIVLRGITSDEELKKTASQELMDKFGTLGSQDIQNSQVLDCLDQVCESPNAAEQIAAKSLRGDKDVHQQFSKLSERDTSTAARALRHMEEMGTLTPDEQQAMDQKLQDDLDDLSEAADYAKELGRVPDNIDKHIKDAPQKFSLSDADEFAKKIKESTGTDIMDDLMEQYDEQYDQGAGKNVDMRQLAENARQSKSWKSLVEKETKSMLESADSRSSPSDFLRSSLAQNQPHMENLPNQDAKKQWDKAMKQLADGAVERSPTKMHLRQTVKHASRLGQVPSEQAIREAGARLGMTEEEILELINPSFEVIKKLIEAGVNDFDRLHNLMSSAGLSPQQLRQLGDLAAQKGNQGALGAVAHEDLHAALGTAGSGMNQRYGRGYAQQSGPVPGMPTEKDRVDMAFGGLLGGTATNIIKIWYTYRDQLPPELKQRLLEIAKRLLMDLGMRYARQTMGSSMLGGIQESTT
;
A
#
# COMPACT_ATOMS: atom_id res chain seq x y z
N MET A 1 11.37 11.39 -11.34
CA MET A 1 10.36 10.58 -10.63
C MET A 1 10.17 9.27 -11.38
N ALA A 2 10.33 8.12 -10.72
CA ALA A 2 10.10 6.82 -11.36
C ALA A 2 8.60 6.67 -11.61
N THR A 3 8.19 6.68 -12.89
CA THR A 3 6.80 6.41 -13.31
C THR A 3 6.40 5.02 -12.83
N GLN A 4 5.43 4.95 -11.90
CA GLN A 4 4.86 3.67 -11.48
C GLN A 4 4.27 2.94 -12.69
N PRO A 5 4.44 1.60 -12.81
CA PRO A 5 3.92 0.84 -13.94
C PRO A 5 2.38 0.93 -13.96
N LYS A 6 1.81 1.25 -15.13
CA LYS A 6 0.35 1.40 -15.32
C LYS A 6 -0.38 0.07 -15.12
N ILE A 7 0.32 -1.04 -15.37
CA ILE A 7 -0.19 -2.39 -15.22
C ILE A 7 0.52 -3.05 -14.05
N ALA A 8 -0.20 -3.29 -12.95
CA ALA A 8 0.30 -4.14 -11.87
C ALA A 8 0.54 -5.56 -12.41
N PRO A 9 1.63 -6.26 -12.03
CA PRO A 9 1.94 -7.60 -12.50
C PRO A 9 1.06 -8.63 -11.77
N LEU A 10 -0.25 -8.53 -12.01
CA LEU A 10 -1.27 -9.41 -11.49
C LEU A 10 -1.82 -10.27 -12.64
N PRO A 11 -2.21 -11.53 -12.38
CA PRO A 11 -2.80 -12.40 -13.40
C PRO A 11 -4.05 -11.82 -14.05
N SER A 12 -4.81 -11.01 -13.31
CA SER A 12 -6.00 -10.30 -13.79
C SER A 12 -5.69 -9.36 -14.96
N ASN A 13 -4.47 -8.84 -15.05
CA ASN A 13 -4.09 -7.82 -16.03
C ASN A 13 -3.42 -8.43 -17.28
N ALA A 14 -3.08 -9.72 -17.26
CA ALA A 14 -2.51 -10.42 -18.40
C ALA A 14 -3.36 -10.36 -19.69
N PRO A 15 -4.71 -10.43 -19.63
CA PRO A 15 -5.54 -10.35 -20.83
C PRO A 15 -5.66 -8.94 -21.41
N GLU A 16 -5.79 -7.91 -20.57
CA GLU A 16 -5.82 -6.51 -21.01
C GLU A 16 -4.50 -6.13 -21.68
N PHE A 17 -3.39 -6.51 -21.05
CA PHE A 17 -2.06 -6.36 -21.63
C PHE A 17 -1.93 -7.07 -22.98
N ALA A 18 -2.36 -8.32 -23.10
CA ALA A 18 -2.26 -9.09 -24.34
C ALA A 18 -3.09 -8.48 -25.48
N HIS A 19 -4.27 -7.93 -25.16
CA HIS A 19 -5.14 -7.25 -26.12
C HIS A 19 -4.52 -5.93 -26.60
N GLU A 20 -4.05 -5.11 -25.68
CA GLU A 20 -3.41 -3.83 -26.00
C GLU A 20 -2.12 -4.06 -26.81
N PHE A 21 -1.29 -5.01 -26.40
CA PHE A 21 -0.08 -5.42 -27.09
C PHE A 21 -0.37 -5.86 -28.53
N SER A 22 -1.33 -6.76 -28.71
CA SER A 22 -1.71 -7.26 -30.05
C SER A 22 -2.25 -6.14 -30.94
N THR A 23 -2.99 -5.19 -30.37
CA THR A 23 -3.54 -4.04 -31.07
C THR A 23 -2.44 -3.06 -31.50
N ARG A 24 -1.49 -2.73 -30.61
CA ARG A 24 -0.35 -1.87 -30.93
C ARG A 24 0.56 -2.51 -31.98
N MET A 25 0.84 -3.80 -31.88
CA MET A 25 1.61 -4.55 -32.88
C MET A 25 0.93 -4.60 -34.26
N ARG A 26 -0.40 -4.74 -34.35
CA ARG A 26 -1.12 -4.72 -35.64
C ARG A 26 -1.12 -3.37 -36.34
N ASN A 27 -1.02 -2.29 -35.58
CA ASN A 27 -1.07 -0.91 -36.07
C ASN A 27 0.29 -0.35 -36.51
N ARG A 28 1.39 -1.03 -36.16
CA ARG A 28 2.74 -0.70 -36.61
C ARG A 28 2.94 -1.12 -38.08
N LYS A 29 3.59 -0.26 -38.87
CA LYS A 29 3.84 -0.47 -40.31
C LYS A 29 5.11 -1.28 -40.60
N ASP A 30 6.01 -1.30 -39.63
CA ASP A 30 7.31 -1.96 -39.57
C ASP A 30 7.26 -3.40 -39.06
N VAL A 31 6.07 -3.90 -38.65
CA VAL A 31 5.88 -5.30 -38.25
C VAL A 31 5.72 -6.18 -39.49
N THR A 32 6.63 -7.13 -39.63
CA THR A 32 6.69 -8.05 -40.78
C THR A 32 5.52 -9.03 -40.78
N LYS A 33 5.19 -9.60 -39.61
CA LYS A 33 4.09 -10.56 -39.46
C LYS A 33 3.10 -10.10 -38.39
N LYS A 34 1.93 -9.64 -38.85
CA LYS A 34 0.87 -9.18 -37.94
C LYS A 34 0.46 -10.29 -36.97
N PRO A 35 0.30 -9.97 -35.67
CA PRO A 35 0.01 -10.96 -34.65
C PRO A 35 -1.38 -11.57 -34.87
N SER A 36 -1.46 -12.90 -34.84
CA SER A 36 -2.71 -13.66 -35.00
C SER A 36 -3.52 -13.69 -33.70
N VAL A 37 -4.80 -14.08 -33.78
CA VAL A 37 -5.64 -14.30 -32.58
C VAL A 37 -5.02 -15.32 -31.62
N ARG A 38 -4.25 -16.30 -32.14
CA ARG A 38 -3.53 -17.29 -31.32
C ARG A 38 -2.43 -16.66 -30.48
N GLN A 39 -1.82 -15.56 -30.93
CA GLN A 39 -0.80 -14.85 -30.16
C GLN A 39 -1.42 -14.11 -28.97
N THR A 40 -2.58 -13.48 -29.18
CA THR A 40 -3.37 -12.84 -28.11
C THR A 40 -3.80 -13.84 -27.02
N GLN A 41 -4.00 -15.11 -27.38
CA GLN A 41 -4.29 -16.19 -26.42
C GLN A 41 -3.03 -16.77 -25.76
N SER A 42 -1.91 -16.83 -26.48
CA SER A 42 -0.66 -17.43 -25.99
C SER A 42 -0.01 -16.62 -24.87
N ILE A 43 -0.14 -15.28 -24.89
CA ILE A 43 0.43 -14.38 -23.87
C ILE A 43 -0.21 -14.63 -22.48
N PRO A 44 -1.55 -14.58 -22.31
CA PRO A 44 -2.18 -14.90 -21.03
C PRO A 44 -1.93 -16.34 -20.58
N MET A 45 -1.83 -17.30 -21.51
CA MET A 45 -1.52 -18.69 -21.18
C MET A 45 -0.11 -18.84 -20.59
N LEU A 46 0.89 -18.17 -21.18
CA LEU A 46 2.27 -18.21 -20.69
C LEU A 46 2.40 -17.52 -19.33
N LEU A 47 1.74 -16.36 -19.17
CA LEU A 47 1.72 -15.62 -17.91
C LEU A 47 1.01 -16.41 -16.81
N SER A 48 -0.14 -17.00 -17.11
CA SER A 48 -0.85 -17.87 -16.15
C SER A 48 0.04 -19.04 -15.71
N ALA A 49 0.73 -19.69 -16.66
CA ALA A 49 1.64 -20.79 -16.36
C ALA A 49 2.84 -20.36 -15.47
N ARG A 50 3.38 -19.15 -15.68
CA ARG A 50 4.44 -18.59 -14.83
C ARG A 50 3.94 -18.22 -13.44
N TYR A 51 2.76 -17.60 -13.35
CA TYR A 51 2.13 -17.27 -12.07
C TYR A 51 1.87 -18.51 -11.21
N PHE A 52 1.27 -19.55 -11.79
CA PHE A 52 1.00 -20.80 -11.07
C PHE A 52 2.27 -21.56 -10.68
N ARG A 53 3.39 -21.35 -11.39
CA ARG A 53 4.69 -21.96 -11.04
C ARG A 53 5.41 -21.20 -9.93
N ASN A 54 5.41 -19.86 -9.99
CA ASN A 54 6.28 -19.01 -9.16
C ASN A 54 5.53 -18.29 -8.02
N GLY A 55 4.18 -18.36 -8.01
CA GLY A 55 3.32 -17.70 -7.02
C GLY A 55 3.17 -16.18 -7.20
N LYS A 56 3.96 -15.57 -8.10
CA LYS A 56 3.94 -14.15 -8.44
C LYS A 56 4.32 -13.93 -9.90
N LEU A 57 3.89 -12.81 -10.47
CA LEU A 57 4.36 -12.32 -11.75
C LEU A 57 5.23 -11.08 -11.53
N THR A 58 6.25 -10.93 -12.38
CA THR A 58 7.05 -9.70 -12.48
C THR A 58 6.71 -8.96 -13.78
N LEU A 59 7.15 -7.71 -13.90
CA LEU A 59 7.02 -6.97 -15.16
C LEU A 59 7.83 -7.64 -16.29
N ASP A 60 8.96 -8.25 -15.95
CA ASP A 60 9.78 -9.02 -16.90
C ASP A 60 9.03 -10.23 -17.46
N ASP A 61 8.14 -10.85 -16.68
CA ASP A 61 7.32 -11.95 -17.17
C ASP A 61 6.36 -11.50 -18.29
N PHE A 62 5.81 -10.29 -18.18
CA PHE A 62 4.95 -9.67 -19.20
C PHE A 62 5.74 -9.33 -20.47
N LEU A 63 6.95 -8.81 -20.31
CA LEU A 63 7.87 -8.54 -21.42
C LEU A 63 8.27 -9.81 -22.16
N ASP A 64 8.71 -10.82 -21.42
CA ASP A 64 9.10 -12.11 -21.97
C ASP A 64 7.96 -12.78 -22.71
N ALA A 65 6.75 -12.76 -22.14
CA ALA A 65 5.57 -13.36 -22.77
C ALA A 65 5.23 -12.69 -24.10
N ALA A 66 5.33 -11.37 -24.18
CA ALA A 66 5.13 -10.61 -25.41
C ALA A 66 6.22 -10.91 -26.46
N VAL A 67 7.49 -11.00 -26.05
CA VAL A 67 8.62 -11.25 -26.95
C VAL A 67 8.63 -12.69 -27.46
N TYR A 68 8.51 -13.68 -26.59
CA TYR A 68 8.60 -15.10 -26.97
C TYR A 68 7.43 -15.58 -27.83
N THR A 69 6.28 -14.93 -27.73
CA THR A 69 5.12 -15.24 -28.57
C THR A 69 5.13 -14.49 -29.91
N THR A 70 6.11 -13.59 -30.13
CA THR A 70 6.26 -12.81 -31.36
C THR A 70 7.25 -13.46 -32.33
N PHE A 71 7.02 -13.29 -33.63
CA PHE A 71 7.88 -13.74 -34.71
C PHE A 71 9.32 -13.17 -34.56
N PRO A 72 10.40 -13.98 -34.69
CA PRO A 72 11.76 -13.57 -34.28
C PRO A 72 12.28 -12.23 -34.85
N PRO A 73 12.07 -11.89 -36.14
CA PRO A 73 12.45 -10.58 -36.68
C PRO A 73 11.75 -9.38 -36.03
N ASP A 74 10.51 -9.57 -35.54
CA ASP A 74 9.69 -8.52 -34.96
C ASP A 74 9.83 -8.45 -33.42
N GLN A 75 10.68 -9.28 -32.80
CA GLN A 75 10.85 -9.34 -31.34
C GLN A 75 11.39 -8.04 -30.73
N LYS A 76 12.24 -7.30 -31.46
CA LYS A 76 12.72 -5.98 -31.01
C LYS A 76 11.57 -4.97 -30.92
N ILE A 77 10.67 -4.99 -31.90
CA ILE A 77 9.47 -4.14 -31.95
C ILE A 77 8.48 -4.55 -30.85
N ALA A 78 8.31 -5.85 -30.62
CA ALA A 78 7.48 -6.36 -29.54
C ALA A 78 7.97 -5.94 -28.15
N ARG A 79 9.29 -5.96 -27.91
CA ARG A 79 9.86 -5.50 -26.64
C ARG A 79 9.53 -4.03 -26.41
N GLU A 80 9.78 -3.16 -27.39
CA GLU A 80 9.49 -1.73 -27.30
C GLU A 80 8.00 -1.46 -26.99
N ILE A 81 7.09 -2.13 -27.69
CA ILE A 81 5.65 -1.97 -27.47
C ILE A 81 5.21 -2.47 -26.10
N ALA A 82 5.76 -3.60 -25.65
CA ALA A 82 5.46 -4.15 -24.33
C ALA A 82 5.97 -3.24 -23.20
N GLU A 83 7.17 -2.67 -23.33
CA GLU A 83 7.71 -1.68 -22.39
C GLU A 83 6.83 -0.41 -22.35
N ASP A 84 6.42 0.10 -23.51
CA ASP A 84 5.56 1.29 -23.58
C ASP A 84 4.19 1.06 -22.92
N ILE A 85 3.63 -0.14 -23.04
CA ILE A 85 2.37 -0.50 -22.38
C ILE A 85 2.56 -0.59 -20.86
N LEU A 86 3.60 -1.29 -20.39
CA LEU A 86 3.86 -1.48 -18.96
C LEU A 86 4.19 -0.16 -18.26
N LEU A 87 4.92 0.74 -18.94
CA LEU A 87 5.31 2.07 -18.45
C LEU A 87 4.25 3.15 -18.70
N GLY A 88 3.15 2.84 -19.41
CA GLY A 88 2.05 3.76 -19.65
C GLY A 88 2.34 4.90 -20.63
N ARG A 89 3.31 4.75 -21.55
CA ARG A 89 3.62 5.76 -22.57
C ARG A 89 2.57 5.76 -23.69
N GLU A 90 1.97 6.91 -23.97
CA GLU A 90 1.01 7.09 -25.07
C GLU A 90 1.70 7.27 -26.44
N LYS A 91 0.94 7.01 -27.51
CA LYS A 91 1.39 6.89 -28.91
C LYS A 91 2.21 8.09 -29.41
N ASP A 92 3.52 7.98 -29.39
CA ASP A 92 4.39 8.82 -30.23
C ASP A 92 4.59 8.16 -31.61
N LYS A 93 4.06 8.83 -32.64
CA LYS A 93 4.38 8.52 -34.04
C LYS A 93 5.84 8.93 -34.31
N LYS A 94 6.80 8.09 -33.95
CA LYS A 94 8.20 8.29 -34.38
C LYS A 94 8.33 8.00 -35.89
N LYS A 95 8.84 8.99 -36.63
CA LYS A 95 9.34 8.84 -38.00
C LYS A 95 10.58 7.92 -37.99
N PRO A 96 10.85 7.16 -39.08
CA PRO A 96 11.91 6.18 -39.09
C PRO A 96 13.28 6.86 -39.06
N VAL A 97 14.12 6.46 -38.12
CA VAL A 97 15.54 6.78 -38.12
C VAL A 97 16.26 5.66 -38.86
N GLU A 98 17.00 6.03 -39.91
CA GLU A 98 17.84 5.13 -40.68
C GLU A 98 18.92 4.49 -39.80
N VAL A 99 19.03 3.17 -39.92
CA VAL A 99 20.06 2.35 -39.30
C VAL A 99 21.39 2.66 -39.98
N LYS A 100 22.36 3.16 -39.21
CA LYS A 100 23.79 3.02 -39.54
C LYS A 100 24.45 2.10 -38.54
N VAL A 101 25.16 1.13 -39.12
CA VAL A 101 25.85 0.00 -38.51
C VAL A 101 27.09 0.48 -37.73
N ASP A 102 27.39 -0.30 -36.69
CA ASP A 102 28.51 -0.26 -35.75
C ASP A 102 29.83 0.37 -36.21
N GLU A 103 30.46 1.11 -35.30
CA GLU A 103 31.91 1.11 -35.07
C GLU A 103 32.20 1.69 -33.66
N SER A 104 32.10 0.84 -32.63
CA SER A 104 32.36 1.19 -31.24
C SER A 104 33.62 0.49 -30.72
N VAL A 105 34.82 1.02 -31.01
CA VAL A 105 36.04 0.70 -30.23
C VAL A 105 36.97 1.90 -29.98
N THR A 106 36.80 3.05 -30.64
CA THR A 106 37.75 4.20 -30.51
C THR A 106 37.21 5.45 -29.80
N LYS A 107 35.97 5.45 -29.28
CA LYS A 107 35.32 6.65 -28.71
C LYS A 107 35.70 7.02 -27.26
N ILE A 108 36.31 6.12 -26.49
CA ILE A 108 36.54 6.35 -25.05
C ILE A 108 37.65 7.40 -24.79
N LYS A 109 38.54 7.68 -25.77
CA LYS A 109 39.57 8.73 -25.63
C LYS A 109 39.14 10.09 -26.17
N THR A 110 38.19 10.15 -27.11
CA THR A 110 37.68 11.41 -27.65
C THR A 110 36.72 12.09 -26.70
N ASP A 111 35.90 11.37 -25.92
CA ASP A 111 34.95 12.01 -24.98
C ASP A 111 35.66 12.80 -23.87
N LYS A 112 36.74 12.27 -23.28
CA LYS A 112 37.51 13.02 -22.27
C LYS A 112 38.22 14.24 -22.85
N LEU A 113 38.72 14.12 -24.08
CA LEU A 113 39.38 15.24 -24.75
C LEU A 113 38.35 16.30 -25.17
N GLN A 114 37.14 15.88 -25.55
CA GLN A 114 36.02 16.75 -25.86
C GLN A 114 35.50 17.47 -24.62
N GLU A 115 35.36 16.78 -23.48
CA GLU A 115 35.02 17.38 -22.19
C GLU A 115 36.05 18.42 -21.76
N VAL A 116 37.36 18.12 -21.88
CA VAL A 116 38.43 19.08 -21.58
C VAL A 116 38.40 20.26 -22.55
N MET A 117 38.13 20.03 -23.84
CA MET A 117 38.01 21.11 -24.83
C MET A 117 36.74 21.96 -24.62
N ASP A 118 35.64 21.38 -24.17
CA ASP A 118 34.41 22.09 -23.84
C ASP A 118 34.52 22.82 -22.49
N GLN A 119 35.34 22.31 -21.57
CA GLN A 119 35.73 23.02 -20.34
C GLN A 119 36.65 24.20 -20.66
N ILE A 120 37.66 24.01 -21.52
CA ILE A 120 38.55 25.10 -21.97
C ILE A 120 37.77 26.16 -22.74
N LYS A 121 36.80 25.78 -23.57
CA LYS A 121 35.92 26.75 -24.25
C LYS A 121 35.04 27.51 -23.27
N ARG A 122 34.45 26.83 -22.27
CA ARG A 122 33.70 27.49 -21.19
C ARG A 122 34.57 28.44 -20.37
N GLU A 123 35.81 28.04 -20.03
CA GLU A 123 36.77 28.90 -19.33
C GLU A 123 37.23 30.08 -20.19
N GLN A 124 37.41 29.90 -21.51
CA GLN A 124 37.73 30.99 -22.44
C GLN A 124 36.55 31.92 -22.73
N GLU A 125 35.31 31.43 -22.69
CA GLU A 125 34.10 32.24 -22.77
C GLU A 125 33.85 33.02 -21.47
N LEU A 126 34.06 32.39 -20.31
CA LEU A 126 34.08 33.05 -19.00
C LEU A 126 35.17 34.14 -18.96
N ALA A 127 36.37 33.86 -19.45
CA ALA A 127 37.47 34.84 -19.50
C ALA A 127 37.20 36.03 -20.43
N LYS A 128 36.27 35.91 -21.41
CA LYS A 128 35.83 37.02 -22.26
C LYS A 128 34.74 37.89 -21.62
N VAL A 129 33.95 37.31 -20.70
CA VAL A 129 32.90 38.00 -19.94
C VAL A 129 33.47 38.67 -18.68
N ILE A 130 34.50 38.06 -18.09
CA ILE A 130 35.20 38.57 -16.91
C ILE A 130 36.10 39.75 -17.31
N LYS A 131 35.69 40.96 -16.92
CA LYS A 131 36.56 42.14 -16.97
C LYS A 131 37.67 41.94 -15.95
N LYS A 132 38.88 41.61 -16.40
CA LYS A 132 40.05 41.31 -15.55
C LYS A 132 40.27 42.37 -14.46
N ASP A 133 40.11 43.65 -14.83
CA ASP A 133 40.23 44.80 -13.93
C ASP A 133 39.20 44.79 -12.79
N LYS A 134 37.99 44.28 -13.03
CA LYS A 134 36.94 44.16 -12.01
C LYS A 134 37.21 43.03 -11.01
N VAL A 135 37.76 41.92 -11.49
CA VAL A 135 38.11 40.77 -10.65
C VAL A 135 39.30 41.09 -9.75
N GLU A 136 40.31 41.79 -10.29
CA GLU A 136 41.44 42.27 -9.49
C GLU A 136 40.96 43.25 -8.40
N ALA A 137 40.12 44.22 -8.74
CA ALA A 137 39.55 45.16 -7.77
C ALA A 137 38.68 44.47 -6.69
N GLY A 138 37.84 43.50 -7.07
CA GLY A 138 37.04 42.73 -6.13
C GLY A 138 37.88 41.83 -5.20
N TYR A 139 39.00 41.31 -5.68
CA TYR A 139 39.93 40.52 -4.88
C TYR A 139 40.72 41.37 -3.87
N GLU A 140 41.16 42.57 -4.28
CA GLU A 140 41.79 43.54 -3.38
C GLU A 140 40.84 43.96 -2.26
N TYR A 141 39.61 44.32 -2.61
CA TYR A 141 38.59 44.66 -1.63
C TYR A 141 38.27 43.50 -0.66
N LEU A 142 38.16 42.26 -1.15
CA LEU A 142 37.91 41.09 -0.29
C LEU A 142 39.05 40.85 0.73
N LEU A 143 40.31 41.11 0.33
CA LEU A 143 41.45 41.05 1.24
C LEU A 143 41.42 42.15 2.29
N GLU A 144 40.94 43.35 1.94
CA GLU A 144 40.74 44.45 2.88
C GLU A 144 39.62 44.14 3.88
N LEU A 145 38.48 43.67 3.40
CA LEU A 145 37.32 43.27 4.20
C LEU A 145 37.70 42.23 5.27
N ARG A 146 38.54 41.24 4.92
CA ARG A 146 39.05 40.23 5.88
C ARG A 146 40.03 40.79 6.92
N LYS A 147 40.71 41.90 6.62
CA LYS A 147 41.68 42.55 7.52
C LYS A 147 41.04 43.58 8.44
N GLN A 148 39.81 44.00 8.18
CA GLN A 148 39.07 44.92 9.04
C GLN A 148 38.90 44.31 10.44
N LYS A 149 38.94 45.19 11.46
CA LYS A 149 38.74 44.79 12.87
C LYS A 149 37.28 44.46 13.16
N ASP A 150 36.38 45.18 12.52
CA ASP A 150 34.95 44.88 12.53
C ASP A 150 34.68 43.81 11.49
N LYS A 151 34.21 42.65 11.94
CA LYS A 151 33.87 41.51 11.08
C LYS A 151 32.39 41.36 10.87
N SER A 152 31.56 42.23 11.45
CA SER A 152 30.09 42.12 11.41
C SER A 152 29.56 42.03 9.98
N LEU A 153 30.04 42.88 9.07
CA LEU A 153 29.65 42.86 7.66
C LEU A 153 30.06 41.55 6.96
N TYR A 154 31.28 41.06 7.22
CA TYR A 154 31.76 39.80 6.65
C TYR A 154 31.02 38.59 7.22
N GLU A 155 30.70 38.60 8.52
CA GLU A 155 29.96 37.54 9.21
C GLU A 155 28.50 37.49 8.76
N ALA A 156 27.85 38.65 8.58
CA ALA A 156 26.50 38.73 8.02
C ALA A 156 26.42 38.11 6.62
N LEU A 157 27.47 38.26 5.79
CA LEU A 157 27.52 37.66 4.45
C LEU A 157 27.72 36.14 4.46
N GLN A 158 28.42 35.63 5.47
CA GLN A 158 28.79 34.21 5.59
C GLN A 158 27.82 33.40 6.46
N TYR A 159 26.74 34.01 6.95
CA TYR A 159 25.78 33.30 7.78
C TYR A 159 25.13 32.13 7.04
N GLY A 160 25.16 30.96 7.69
CA GLY A 160 24.67 29.68 7.15
C GLY A 160 25.67 28.53 7.31
N PRO A 161 25.28 27.38 7.90
CA PRO A 161 26.16 26.21 8.05
C PRO A 161 26.47 25.52 6.71
N LYS A 162 25.72 25.83 5.65
CA LYS A 162 25.94 25.36 4.28
C LYS A 162 26.39 26.52 3.40
N THR A 163 27.27 26.23 2.44
CA THR A 163 27.74 27.19 1.42
C THR A 163 26.61 27.79 0.58
N GLU A 164 25.42 27.18 0.58
CA GLU A 164 24.23 27.58 -0.19
C GLU A 164 23.37 28.67 0.51
N ASP A 165 23.57 28.90 1.82
CA ASP A 165 22.74 29.87 2.57
C ASP A 165 23.33 31.28 2.58
N ARG A 166 24.58 31.43 2.14
CA ARG A 166 25.29 32.72 2.07
C ARG A 166 24.63 33.66 1.08
N TYR A 167 24.50 34.94 1.41
CA TYR A 167 24.01 35.94 0.45
C TYR A 167 25.00 36.17 -0.68
N LEU A 168 26.30 36.18 -0.36
CA LEU A 168 27.39 36.30 -1.33
C LEU A 168 28.56 35.43 -0.91
N SER A 169 29.04 34.60 -1.82
CA SER A 169 30.31 33.89 -1.67
C SER A 169 31.50 34.80 -1.99
N ASP A 170 32.66 34.47 -1.43
CA ASP A 170 33.92 35.16 -1.75
C ASP A 170 34.18 35.21 -3.27
N GLY A 171 33.82 34.14 -3.99
CA GLY A 171 33.91 34.08 -5.45
C GLY A 171 32.98 35.07 -6.15
N GLU A 172 31.76 35.26 -5.65
CA GLU A 172 30.81 36.22 -6.22
C GLU A 172 31.19 37.67 -5.95
N ILE A 173 31.75 37.98 -4.78
CA ILE A 173 32.31 39.31 -4.49
C ILE A 173 33.36 39.68 -5.53
N VAL A 174 34.26 38.73 -5.82
CA VAL A 174 35.35 38.88 -6.80
C VAL A 174 34.80 38.94 -8.24
N LEU A 175 33.91 38.02 -8.63
CA LEU A 175 33.37 37.93 -9.99
C LEU A 175 32.46 39.11 -10.35
N ARG A 176 31.66 39.60 -9.40
CA ARG A 176 30.82 40.80 -9.58
C ARG A 176 31.66 42.09 -9.54
N GLY A 177 32.89 42.00 -9.01
CA GLY A 177 33.85 43.10 -8.92
C GLY A 177 33.39 44.18 -7.94
N ILE A 178 32.92 43.74 -6.77
CA ILE A 178 32.45 44.62 -5.70
C ILE A 178 33.67 45.31 -5.09
N THR A 179 33.62 46.65 -5.00
CA THR A 179 34.78 47.47 -4.63
C THR A 179 34.62 48.27 -3.35
N SER A 180 33.46 48.21 -2.70
CA SER A 180 33.16 49.00 -1.49
C SER A 180 32.10 48.34 -0.62
N ASP A 181 32.07 48.73 0.65
CA ASP A 181 31.07 48.27 1.62
C ASP A 181 29.65 48.64 1.18
N GLU A 182 29.44 49.82 0.58
CA GLU A 182 28.12 50.24 0.06
C GLU A 182 27.63 49.33 -1.07
N GLU A 183 28.52 49.00 -2.01
CA GLU A 183 28.20 48.11 -3.14
C GLU A 183 27.95 46.67 -2.65
N LEU A 184 28.70 46.23 -1.64
CA LEU A 184 28.52 44.94 -1.00
C LEU A 184 27.17 44.84 -0.28
N LYS A 185 26.86 45.82 0.58
CA LYS A 185 25.58 45.92 1.29
C LYS A 185 24.40 45.96 0.33
N LYS A 186 24.49 46.76 -0.75
CA LYS A 186 23.44 46.85 -1.77
C LYS A 186 23.20 45.51 -2.48
N THR A 187 24.27 44.79 -2.83
CA THR A 187 24.15 43.51 -3.52
C THR A 187 23.61 42.43 -2.58
N ALA A 188 24.13 42.35 -1.36
CA ALA A 188 23.69 41.37 -0.38
C ALA A 188 22.26 41.61 0.12
N SER A 189 21.86 42.88 0.30
CA SER A 189 20.49 43.22 0.66
C SER A 189 19.49 42.84 -0.42
N GLN A 190 19.86 42.93 -1.71
CA GLN A 190 19.01 42.48 -2.80
C GLN A 190 18.81 40.95 -2.77
N GLU A 191 19.87 40.18 -2.56
CA GLU A 191 19.80 38.71 -2.41
C GLU A 191 18.99 38.31 -1.16
N LEU A 192 19.05 39.10 -0.09
CA LEU A 192 18.21 38.91 1.11
C LEU A 192 16.73 39.18 0.81
N MET A 193 16.41 40.27 0.08
CA MET A 193 15.04 40.60 -0.31
C MET A 193 14.41 39.52 -1.20
N ASP A 194 15.21 38.87 -2.05
CA ASP A 194 14.75 37.74 -2.87
C ASP A 194 14.34 36.51 -2.02
N LYS A 195 14.74 36.45 -0.74
CA LYS A 195 14.37 35.40 0.23
C LYS A 195 13.14 35.74 1.10
N PHE A 196 12.45 36.85 0.85
CA PHE A 196 11.22 37.21 1.58
C PHE A 196 10.21 36.06 1.61
N GLY A 197 9.62 35.84 2.79
CA GLY A 197 8.75 34.70 3.07
C GLY A 197 9.46 33.53 3.76
N THR A 198 10.79 33.49 3.71
CA THR A 198 11.62 32.42 4.29
C THR A 198 12.74 32.93 5.18
N LEU A 199 12.70 34.20 5.58
CA LEU A 199 13.75 34.78 6.41
C LEU A 199 13.76 34.16 7.81
N GLY A 200 14.94 33.75 8.27
CA GLY A 200 15.19 33.38 9.65
C GLY A 200 15.46 34.59 10.54
N SER A 201 15.52 34.37 11.86
CA SER A 201 15.78 35.43 12.85
C SER A 201 17.11 36.13 12.61
N GLN A 202 18.15 35.36 12.24
CA GLN A 202 19.42 35.95 11.88
C GLN A 202 19.37 36.72 10.56
N ASP A 203 18.60 36.28 9.55
CA ASP A 203 18.47 37.06 8.32
C ASP A 203 17.90 38.45 8.63
N ILE A 204 16.92 38.51 9.53
CA ILE A 204 16.36 39.77 10.01
C ILE A 204 17.42 40.59 10.77
N GLN A 205 18.25 39.99 11.62
CA GLN A 205 19.38 40.69 12.27
C GLN A 205 20.41 41.20 11.26
N ASN A 206 20.76 40.38 10.26
CA ASN A 206 21.71 40.72 9.21
C ASN A 206 21.22 41.92 8.39
N SER A 207 19.90 42.10 8.24
CA SER A 207 19.34 43.27 7.55
C SER A 207 19.74 44.61 8.18
N GLN A 208 20.01 44.65 9.50
CA GLN A 208 20.51 45.84 10.17
C GLN A 208 21.97 46.15 9.78
N VAL A 209 22.80 45.11 9.59
CA VAL A 209 24.20 45.24 9.16
C VAL A 209 24.29 45.60 7.67
N LEU A 210 23.35 45.08 6.87
CA LEU A 210 23.26 45.30 5.42
C LEU A 210 22.55 46.62 5.04
N ASP A 211 22.20 47.46 6.02
CA ASP A 211 21.45 48.70 5.86
C ASP A 211 20.12 48.52 5.07
N CYS A 212 19.44 47.39 5.26
CA CYS A 212 18.17 47.06 4.60
C CYS A 212 16.99 46.71 5.54
N LEU A 213 17.12 47.01 6.83
CA LEU A 213 16.08 46.72 7.83
C LEU A 213 14.73 47.38 7.51
N ASP A 214 14.73 48.60 6.96
CA ASP A 214 13.50 49.31 6.60
C ASP A 214 12.71 48.57 5.52
N GLN A 215 13.39 47.94 4.56
CA GLN A 215 12.77 47.13 3.52
C GLN A 215 12.21 45.83 4.09
N VAL A 216 12.87 45.22 5.08
CA VAL A 216 12.33 44.04 5.78
C VAL A 216 11.10 44.40 6.63
N CYS A 217 11.04 45.61 7.19
CA CYS A 217 9.83 46.14 7.85
C CYS A 217 8.64 46.31 6.89
N GLU A 218 8.89 46.31 5.58
CA GLU A 218 7.89 46.34 4.50
C GLU A 218 7.71 44.96 3.83
N SER A 219 8.25 43.89 4.42
CA SER A 219 8.10 42.52 3.90
C SER A 219 6.62 42.14 3.72
N PRO A 220 6.26 41.43 2.65
CA PRO A 220 4.92 40.88 2.47
C PRO A 220 4.55 39.84 3.53
N ASN A 221 5.54 39.25 4.22
CA ASN A 221 5.31 38.30 5.30
C ASN A 221 5.13 39.04 6.63
N ALA A 222 3.97 38.87 7.26
CA ALA A 222 3.63 39.55 8.50
C ALA A 222 4.55 39.18 9.68
N ALA A 223 5.07 37.95 9.75
CA ALA A 223 5.98 37.54 10.81
C ALA A 223 7.32 38.27 10.70
N GLU A 224 7.89 38.31 9.49
CA GLU A 224 9.15 39.01 9.19
C GLU A 224 9.01 40.51 9.44
N GLN A 225 7.89 41.09 8.98
CA GLN A 225 7.58 42.51 9.17
C GLN A 225 7.53 42.90 10.65
N ILE A 226 6.79 42.16 11.48
CA ILE A 226 6.64 42.49 12.91
C ILE A 226 7.95 42.28 13.65
N ALA A 227 8.67 41.19 13.36
CA ALA A 227 9.96 40.91 13.95
C ALA A 227 11.02 41.96 13.59
N ALA A 228 11.07 42.41 12.34
CA ALA A 228 11.96 43.49 11.89
C ALA A 228 11.63 44.84 12.55
N LYS A 229 10.34 45.17 12.70
CA LYS A 229 9.90 46.37 13.43
C LYS A 229 10.28 46.31 14.92
N SER A 230 10.20 45.13 15.52
CA SER A 230 10.70 44.90 16.88
C SER A 230 12.19 45.17 16.99
N LEU A 231 12.98 44.65 16.05
CA LEU A 231 14.43 44.91 15.97
C LEU A 231 14.76 46.40 15.77
N ARG A 232 13.94 47.13 15.00
CA ARG A 232 14.07 48.58 14.82
C ARG A 232 13.71 49.39 16.07
N GLY A 233 12.93 48.82 17.00
CA GLY A 233 12.45 49.47 18.22
C GLY A 233 11.15 50.27 18.03
N ASP A 234 10.29 49.84 17.09
CA ASP A 234 9.00 50.48 16.85
C ASP A 234 8.04 50.28 18.04
N LYS A 235 7.29 51.33 18.41
CA LYS A 235 6.43 51.32 19.60
C LYS A 235 5.10 50.56 19.42
N ASP A 236 4.70 50.28 18.19
CA ASP A 236 3.40 49.68 17.86
C ASP A 236 3.46 48.17 17.63
N VAL A 237 4.62 47.54 17.86
CA VAL A 237 4.87 46.10 17.68
C VAL A 237 3.85 45.26 18.45
N HIS A 238 3.60 45.57 19.73
CA HIS A 238 2.62 44.84 20.54
C HIS A 238 1.19 44.92 19.97
N GLN A 239 0.81 46.07 19.41
CA GLN A 239 -0.52 46.24 18.82
C GLN A 239 -0.62 45.51 17.47
N GLN A 240 0.43 45.55 16.65
CA GLN A 240 0.46 44.80 15.39
C GLN A 240 0.49 43.29 15.64
N PHE A 241 1.24 42.83 16.64
CA PHE A 241 1.28 41.44 17.07
C PHE A 241 -0.09 40.97 17.54
N SER A 242 -0.75 41.71 18.43
CA SER A 242 -2.10 41.36 18.91
C SER A 242 -3.14 41.28 17.79
N LYS A 243 -3.02 42.10 16.75
CA LYS A 243 -3.91 42.00 15.57
C LYS A 243 -3.58 40.81 14.69
N LEU A 244 -2.31 40.41 14.65
CA LEU A 244 -1.87 39.25 13.90
C LEU A 244 -2.30 37.97 14.61
N SER A 245 -2.14 37.86 15.93
CA SER A 245 -2.56 36.69 16.71
C SER A 245 -4.05 36.42 16.56
N GLU A 246 -4.89 37.45 16.55
CA GLU A 246 -6.34 37.33 16.31
C GLU A 246 -6.72 36.85 14.91
N ARG A 247 -5.82 36.96 13.93
CA ARG A 247 -6.10 36.62 12.52
C ARG A 247 -5.40 35.33 12.08
N ASP A 248 -4.19 35.11 12.55
CA ASP A 248 -3.30 34.02 12.15
C ASP A 248 -2.29 33.74 13.28
N THR A 249 -2.67 32.81 14.15
CA THR A 249 -1.91 32.38 15.32
C THR A 249 -0.58 31.71 14.94
N SER A 250 -0.52 30.99 13.81
CA SER A 250 0.72 30.34 13.33
C SER A 250 1.78 31.37 12.92
N THR A 251 1.38 32.37 12.11
CA THR A 251 2.28 33.45 11.71
C THR A 251 2.67 34.32 12.91
N ALA A 252 1.76 34.54 13.86
CA ALA A 252 2.08 35.23 15.11
C ALA A 252 3.10 34.43 15.96
N ALA A 253 2.94 33.11 16.10
CA ALA A 253 3.91 32.27 16.81
C ALA A 253 5.31 32.35 16.19
N ARG A 254 5.39 32.35 14.85
CA ARG A 254 6.67 32.55 14.15
C ARG A 254 7.26 33.93 14.40
N ALA A 255 6.42 34.98 14.38
CA ALA A 255 6.86 36.34 14.70
C ALA A 255 7.45 36.42 16.11
N LEU A 256 6.76 35.82 17.09
CA LEU A 256 7.21 35.76 18.49
C LEU A 256 8.55 35.03 18.59
N ARG A 257 8.69 33.86 17.95
CA ARG A 257 9.96 33.12 17.92
C ARG A 257 11.11 33.98 17.39
N HIS A 258 10.90 34.67 16.27
CA HIS A 258 11.93 35.56 15.73
C HIS A 258 12.31 36.65 16.73
N MET A 259 11.33 37.31 17.36
CA MET A 259 11.57 38.36 18.35
C MET A 259 12.32 37.85 19.59
N GLU A 260 12.00 36.63 20.05
CA GLU A 260 12.66 35.93 21.17
C GLU A 260 14.11 35.55 20.83
N GLU A 261 14.34 34.90 19.69
CA GLU A 261 15.68 34.51 19.23
C GLU A 261 16.58 35.73 19.02
N MET A 262 16.01 36.85 18.57
CA MET A 262 16.75 38.10 18.40
C MET A 262 16.97 38.89 19.71
N GLY A 263 16.32 38.52 20.80
CA GLY A 263 16.42 39.24 22.08
C GLY A 263 15.86 40.67 22.04
N THR A 264 14.86 40.92 21.19
CA THR A 264 14.28 42.26 20.99
C THR A 264 13.25 42.67 22.04
N LEU A 265 12.73 41.69 22.79
CA LEU A 265 11.67 41.89 23.78
C LEU A 265 12.25 41.84 25.21
N THR A 266 11.66 42.61 26.11
CA THR A 266 11.86 42.42 27.55
C THR A 266 11.14 41.15 28.03
N PRO A 267 11.54 40.54 29.16
CA PRO A 267 10.86 39.35 29.69
C PRO A 267 9.35 39.57 29.93
N ASP A 268 8.97 40.77 30.39
CA ASP A 268 7.57 41.13 30.65
C ASP A 268 6.77 41.25 29.33
N GLU A 269 7.36 41.84 28.29
CA GLU A 269 6.73 41.94 26.96
C GLU A 269 6.60 40.57 26.29
N GLN A 270 7.64 39.74 26.40
CA GLN A 270 7.63 38.38 25.89
C GLN A 270 6.49 37.57 26.53
N GLN A 271 6.37 37.63 27.87
CA GLN A 271 5.30 36.93 28.58
C GLN A 271 3.91 37.47 28.22
N ALA A 272 3.75 38.78 28.07
CA ALA A 272 2.46 39.38 27.70
C ALA A 272 2.02 39.01 26.28
N MET A 273 2.95 39.02 25.31
CA MET A 273 2.67 38.61 23.94
C MET A 273 2.40 37.10 23.84
N ASP A 274 3.15 36.29 24.58
CA ASP A 274 2.93 34.85 24.65
C ASP A 274 1.54 34.52 25.21
N GLN A 275 1.16 35.13 26.34
CA GLN A 275 -0.16 34.93 26.92
C GLN A 275 -1.28 35.36 25.96
N LYS A 276 -1.12 36.51 25.29
CA LYS A 276 -2.10 36.97 24.29
C LYS A 276 -2.21 35.99 23.13
N LEU A 277 -1.10 35.47 22.63
CA LEU A 277 -1.11 34.45 21.58
C LEU A 277 -1.83 33.18 22.03
N GLN A 278 -1.55 32.71 23.26
CA GLN A 278 -2.23 31.54 23.83
C GLN A 278 -3.74 31.77 23.96
N ASP A 279 -4.16 32.95 24.43
CA ASP A 279 -5.58 33.31 24.59
C ASP A 279 -6.35 33.32 23.25
N ASP A 280 -5.66 33.64 22.15
CA ASP A 280 -6.22 33.70 20.80
C ASP A 280 -6.23 32.34 20.08
N LEU A 281 -5.63 31.28 20.65
CA LEU A 281 -5.71 29.93 20.07
C LEU A 281 -7.16 29.43 20.09
N ASP A 282 -7.64 28.92 18.96
CA ASP A 282 -9.02 28.44 18.80
C ASP A 282 -9.16 26.92 18.97
N ASP A 283 -8.14 26.16 18.57
CA ASP A 283 -8.23 24.70 18.52
C ASP A 283 -6.87 23.98 18.65
N LEU A 284 -6.93 22.64 18.62
CA LEU A 284 -5.77 21.78 18.79
C LEU A 284 -4.77 21.88 17.63
N SER A 285 -5.23 22.18 16.41
CA SER A 285 -4.36 22.38 15.25
C SER A 285 -3.48 23.60 15.47
N GLU A 286 -4.08 24.71 15.89
CA GLU A 286 -3.36 25.95 16.19
C GLU A 286 -2.42 25.78 17.38
N ALA A 287 -2.85 25.08 18.44
CA ALA A 287 -1.97 24.73 19.56
C ALA A 287 -0.76 23.90 19.11
N ALA A 288 -0.92 23.02 18.12
CA ALA A 288 0.17 22.25 17.54
C ALA A 288 1.11 23.09 16.65
N ASP A 289 0.59 24.10 15.95
CA ASP A 289 1.42 25.10 15.25
C ASP A 289 2.20 25.99 16.21
N TYR A 290 1.55 26.47 17.28
CA TYR A 290 2.20 27.18 18.39
C TYR A 290 3.36 26.36 18.96
N ALA A 291 3.11 25.08 19.29
CA ALA A 291 4.11 24.20 19.86
C ALA A 291 5.28 23.92 18.91
N LYS A 292 5.00 23.83 17.60
CA LYS A 292 6.02 23.64 16.57
C LYS A 292 6.91 24.86 16.42
N GLU A 293 6.34 26.06 16.41
CA GLU A 293 7.12 27.27 16.21
C GLU A 293 7.89 27.66 17.48
N LEU A 294 7.29 27.58 18.67
CA LEU A 294 7.91 28.06 19.92
C LEU A 294 8.62 26.97 20.74
N GLY A 295 8.45 25.69 20.41
CA GLY A 295 9.09 24.58 21.13
C GLY A 295 8.55 24.37 22.56
N ARG A 296 7.40 24.97 22.90
CA ARG A 296 6.72 24.82 24.20
C ARG A 296 5.23 24.57 24.01
N VAL A 297 4.59 23.90 24.98
CA VAL A 297 3.14 23.64 24.99
C VAL A 297 2.42 24.88 25.53
N PRO A 298 1.26 25.29 24.97
CA PRO A 298 0.51 26.41 25.54
C PRO A 298 -0.14 26.01 26.88
N ASP A 299 -0.26 26.95 27.82
CA ASP A 299 -0.77 26.69 29.17
C ASP A 299 -2.26 26.30 29.17
N ASN A 300 -3.00 26.71 28.13
CA ASN A 300 -4.41 26.40 27.92
C ASN A 300 -4.64 25.12 27.09
N ILE A 301 -3.63 24.27 26.89
CA ILE A 301 -3.74 23.04 26.08
C ILE A 301 -4.91 22.14 26.49
N ASP A 302 -5.21 22.04 27.79
CA ASP A 302 -6.29 21.22 28.33
C ASP A 302 -7.67 21.60 27.74
N LYS A 303 -7.88 22.90 27.47
CA LYS A 303 -9.10 23.39 26.81
C LYS A 303 -9.19 22.83 25.38
N HIS A 304 -8.09 22.87 24.64
CA HIS A 304 -8.05 22.39 23.26
C HIS A 304 -8.18 20.87 23.17
N ILE A 305 -7.60 20.13 24.12
CA ILE A 305 -7.78 18.67 24.26
C ILE A 305 -9.24 18.33 24.50
N LYS A 306 -9.92 19.09 25.37
CA LYS A 306 -11.34 18.90 25.68
C LYS A 306 -12.26 19.19 24.51
N ASP A 307 -11.95 20.19 23.68
CA ASP A 307 -12.78 20.56 22.53
C ASP A 307 -12.50 19.71 21.28
N ALA A 308 -11.35 19.01 21.23
CA ALA A 308 -10.92 18.23 20.07
C ALA A 308 -11.92 17.16 19.59
N PRO A 309 -12.59 16.38 20.47
CA PRO A 309 -13.49 15.31 20.02
C PRO A 309 -14.70 15.79 19.21
N GLN A 310 -15.07 17.07 19.32
CA GLN A 310 -16.19 17.66 18.59
C GLN A 310 -15.76 18.26 17.23
N LYS A 311 -14.49 18.63 17.09
CA LYS A 311 -13.97 19.36 15.92
C LYS A 311 -13.21 18.48 14.94
N PHE A 312 -12.50 17.46 15.43
CA PHE A 312 -11.54 16.69 14.64
C PHE A 312 -11.86 15.20 14.66
N SER A 313 -11.35 14.48 13.66
CA SER A 313 -11.29 13.03 13.71
C SER A 313 -10.17 12.57 14.65
N LEU A 314 -10.27 11.35 15.19
CA LEU A 314 -9.22 10.80 16.06
C LEU A 314 -7.85 10.74 15.35
N SER A 315 -7.83 10.49 14.04
CA SER A 315 -6.58 10.49 13.26
C SER A 315 -5.97 11.89 13.15
N ASP A 316 -6.77 12.92 12.88
CA ASP A 316 -6.24 14.30 12.81
C ASP A 316 -5.71 14.76 14.18
N ALA A 317 -6.45 14.41 15.26
CA ALA A 317 -6.02 14.71 16.63
C ALA A 317 -4.70 13.99 16.99
N ASP A 318 -4.49 12.76 16.53
CA ASP A 318 -3.21 12.05 16.69
C ASP A 318 -2.06 12.74 15.91
N GLU A 319 -2.31 13.24 14.70
CA GLU A 319 -1.30 14.00 13.95
C GLU A 319 -0.89 15.28 14.69
N PHE A 320 -1.86 16.01 15.26
CA PHE A 320 -1.58 17.19 16.09
C PHE A 320 -0.81 16.83 17.37
N ALA A 321 -1.21 15.75 18.05
CA ALA A 321 -0.51 15.26 19.24
C ALA A 321 0.94 14.86 18.92
N LYS A 322 1.18 14.18 17.79
CA LYS A 322 2.52 13.84 17.31
C LYS A 322 3.36 15.09 17.05
N LYS A 323 2.80 16.08 16.38
CA LYS A 323 3.47 17.36 16.09
C LYS A 323 3.88 18.10 17.38
N ILE A 324 3.00 18.12 18.39
CA ILE A 324 3.29 18.69 19.71
C ILE A 324 4.42 17.90 20.38
N LYS A 325 4.34 16.56 20.38
CA LYS A 325 5.34 15.69 20.98
C LYS A 325 6.72 15.80 20.33
N GLU A 326 6.79 15.85 19.01
CA GLU A 326 8.03 16.02 18.26
C GLU A 326 8.71 17.36 18.54
N SER A 327 7.91 18.40 18.80
CA SER A 327 8.41 19.77 19.01
C SER A 327 8.74 20.07 20.48
N THR A 328 8.01 19.48 21.43
CA THR A 328 8.07 19.83 22.87
C THR A 328 8.51 18.67 23.77
N GLY A 329 8.42 17.43 23.28
CA GLY A 329 8.60 16.22 24.08
C GLY A 329 7.37 15.77 24.87
N THR A 330 6.31 16.57 24.96
CA THR A 330 5.09 16.26 25.73
C THR A 330 4.12 15.40 24.92
N ASP A 331 3.68 14.27 25.48
CA ASP A 331 2.69 13.37 24.84
C ASP A 331 1.30 13.62 25.44
N ILE A 332 0.41 14.23 24.66
CA ILE A 332 -0.98 14.57 25.06
C ILE A 332 -2.00 13.52 24.59
N MET A 333 -1.56 12.44 23.95
CA MET A 333 -2.48 11.54 23.25
C MET A 333 -3.32 10.69 24.21
N ASP A 334 -2.81 10.40 25.41
CA ASP A 334 -3.58 9.66 26.41
C ASP A 334 -4.73 10.51 26.97
N ASP A 335 -4.51 11.82 27.17
CA ASP A 335 -5.54 12.78 27.58
C ASP A 335 -6.58 13.01 26.47
N LEU A 336 -6.15 13.09 25.21
CA LEU A 336 -7.05 13.13 24.06
C LEU A 336 -7.93 11.89 24.01
N MET A 337 -7.35 10.69 24.15
CA MET A 337 -8.09 9.44 24.16
C MET A 337 -9.13 9.38 25.29
N GLU A 338 -8.82 9.92 26.46
CA GLU A 338 -9.78 10.07 27.55
C GLU A 338 -10.95 10.99 27.16
N GLN A 339 -10.68 12.14 26.56
CA GLN A 339 -11.74 13.06 26.12
C GLN A 339 -12.63 12.49 25.01
N TYR A 340 -12.06 11.75 24.06
CA TYR A 340 -12.85 11.03 23.05
C TYR A 340 -13.75 9.95 23.67
N ASP A 341 -13.28 9.25 24.72
CA ASP A 341 -14.08 8.25 25.42
C ASP A 341 -15.21 8.88 26.24
N GLU A 342 -14.93 9.94 27.01
CA GLU A 342 -15.92 10.65 27.83
C GLU A 342 -17.03 11.29 26.99
N GLN A 343 -16.68 11.84 25.83
CA GLN A 343 -17.61 12.54 24.95
C GLN A 343 -18.17 11.68 23.81
N TYR A 344 -17.89 10.38 23.79
CA TYR A 344 -18.30 9.46 22.72
C TYR A 344 -19.81 9.57 22.43
N ASP A 345 -20.64 9.46 23.47
CA ASP A 345 -22.09 9.52 23.37
C ASP A 345 -22.64 10.95 23.10
N GLN A 346 -21.81 11.98 23.29
CA GLN A 346 -22.17 13.39 23.11
C GLN A 346 -21.93 13.91 21.69
N GLY A 347 -21.38 13.06 20.80
CA GLY A 347 -21.12 13.42 19.41
C GLY A 347 -19.76 12.96 18.89
N ALA A 348 -18.80 12.70 19.78
CA ALA A 348 -17.45 12.29 19.38
C ALA A 348 -17.43 10.92 18.68
N GLY A 349 -18.43 10.06 18.90
CA GLY A 349 -18.57 8.79 18.16
C GLY A 349 -18.69 8.94 16.64
N LYS A 350 -19.02 10.13 16.11
CA LYS A 350 -18.98 10.40 14.65
C LYS A 350 -17.57 10.60 14.11
N ASN A 351 -16.64 10.90 15.00
CA ASN A 351 -15.25 11.25 14.72
C ASN A 351 -14.28 10.13 15.12
N VAL A 352 -14.82 8.96 15.50
CA VAL A 352 -14.07 7.75 15.86
C VAL A 352 -14.56 6.61 14.98
N ASP A 353 -13.65 5.85 14.39
CA ASP A 353 -13.97 4.60 13.71
C ASP A 353 -12.96 3.49 14.04
N MET A 354 -13.29 2.25 13.69
CA MET A 354 -12.43 1.08 13.93
C MET A 354 -11.03 1.24 13.33
N ARG A 355 -10.91 1.78 12.12
CA ARG A 355 -9.61 1.95 11.46
C ARG A 355 -8.75 2.93 12.25
N GLN A 356 -9.31 4.06 12.66
CA GLN A 356 -8.64 5.07 13.48
C GLN A 356 -8.21 4.47 14.83
N LEU A 357 -9.05 3.66 15.46
CA LEU A 357 -8.70 2.98 16.72
C LEU A 357 -7.58 1.96 16.56
N ALA A 358 -7.46 1.30 15.40
CA ALA A 358 -6.36 0.40 15.13
C ALA A 358 -5.05 1.14 14.83
N GLU A 359 -5.11 2.23 14.07
CA GLU A 359 -3.96 3.11 13.77
C GLU A 359 -3.42 3.76 15.06
N ASN A 360 -4.32 4.10 15.98
CA ASN A 360 -4.01 4.76 17.26
C ASN A 360 -4.04 3.80 18.46
N ALA A 361 -3.72 2.52 18.23
CA ALA A 361 -3.82 1.51 19.28
C ALA A 361 -2.82 1.75 20.43
N ARG A 362 -3.34 1.82 21.66
CA ARG A 362 -2.56 2.10 22.87
C ARG A 362 -2.98 1.23 24.05
N GLN A 363 -2.14 1.14 25.08
CA GLN A 363 -2.46 0.44 26.33
C GLN A 363 -3.18 1.34 27.34
N SER A 364 -4.23 2.04 26.91
CA SER A 364 -5.04 2.87 27.82
C SER A 364 -6.41 2.23 28.09
N LYS A 365 -7.04 2.61 29.20
CA LYS A 365 -8.42 2.18 29.52
C LYS A 365 -9.41 2.81 28.53
N SER A 366 -9.20 4.07 28.20
CA SER A 366 -10.03 4.85 27.27
C SER A 366 -10.04 4.23 25.87
N TRP A 367 -8.88 3.80 25.36
CA TRP A 367 -8.83 3.09 24.06
C TRP A 367 -9.64 1.79 24.08
N LYS A 368 -9.52 0.97 25.14
CA LYS A 368 -10.30 -0.28 25.26
C LYS A 368 -11.80 -0.01 25.31
N SER A 369 -12.20 1.04 26.03
CA SER A 369 -13.59 1.50 26.12
C SER A 369 -14.12 1.97 24.76
N LEU A 370 -13.34 2.78 24.03
CA LEU A 370 -13.69 3.24 22.68
C LEU A 370 -13.86 2.08 21.71
N VAL A 371 -12.99 1.08 21.74
CA VAL A 371 -13.14 -0.14 20.92
C VAL A 371 -14.45 -0.87 21.25
N GLU A 372 -14.82 -0.98 22.53
CA GLU A 372 -16.07 -1.62 22.95
C GLU A 372 -17.31 -0.80 22.53
N LYS A 373 -17.27 0.53 22.71
CA LYS A 373 -18.34 1.45 22.31
C LYS A 373 -18.55 1.44 20.80
N GLU A 374 -17.46 1.50 20.01
CA GLU A 374 -17.52 1.45 18.56
C GLU A 374 -18.04 0.10 18.07
N THR A 375 -17.59 -1.01 18.66
CA THR A 375 -18.13 -2.34 18.37
C THR A 375 -19.64 -2.40 18.59
N LYS A 376 -20.12 -1.85 19.71
CA LYS A 376 -21.55 -1.79 20.03
C LYS A 376 -22.32 -0.89 19.05
N SER A 377 -21.78 0.29 18.73
CA SER A 377 -22.34 1.22 17.74
C SER A 377 -22.47 0.57 16.36
N MET A 378 -21.48 -0.21 15.92
CA MET A 378 -21.53 -0.96 14.67
C MET A 378 -22.61 -2.05 14.68
N LEU A 379 -22.79 -2.75 15.81
CA LEU A 379 -23.84 -3.76 15.97
C LEU A 379 -25.24 -3.12 15.93
N GLU A 380 -25.45 -2.02 16.65
CA GLU A 380 -26.71 -1.26 16.64
C GLU A 380 -27.00 -0.67 15.26
N SER A 381 -25.97 -0.13 14.60
CA SER A 381 -26.06 0.37 13.23
C SER A 381 -26.42 -0.72 12.23
N ALA A 382 -25.98 -1.96 12.43
CA ALA A 382 -26.32 -3.08 11.58
C ALA A 382 -27.84 -3.34 11.57
N ASP A 383 -28.52 -3.20 12.72
CA ASP A 383 -29.95 -3.46 12.87
C ASP A 383 -30.83 -2.48 12.08
N SER A 384 -30.31 -1.28 11.80
CA SER A 384 -30.99 -0.27 10.98
C SER A 384 -30.84 -0.50 9.46
N ARG A 385 -29.98 -1.43 9.03
CA ARG A 385 -29.65 -1.65 7.61
C ARG A 385 -30.51 -2.75 6.99
N SER A 386 -30.65 -2.70 5.66
CA SER A 386 -31.39 -3.72 4.89
C SER A 386 -30.75 -5.11 4.92
N SER A 387 -29.43 -5.19 5.11
CA SER A 387 -28.66 -6.44 5.17
C SER A 387 -27.67 -6.43 6.34
N PRO A 388 -28.15 -6.63 7.59
CA PRO A 388 -27.32 -6.47 8.79
C PRO A 388 -26.10 -7.41 8.83
N SER A 389 -26.30 -8.68 8.51
CA SER A 389 -25.23 -9.69 8.53
C SER A 389 -24.16 -9.44 7.46
N ASP A 390 -24.53 -9.00 6.26
CA ASP A 390 -23.57 -8.69 5.20
C ASP A 390 -22.76 -7.43 5.49
N PHE A 391 -23.37 -6.43 6.13
CA PHE A 391 -22.66 -5.26 6.62
C PHE A 391 -21.56 -5.66 7.61
N LEU A 392 -21.90 -6.46 8.63
CA LEU A 392 -20.92 -6.91 9.64
C LEU A 392 -19.83 -7.80 9.03
N ARG A 393 -20.15 -8.65 8.06
CA ARG A 393 -19.15 -9.41 7.29
C ARG A 393 -18.18 -8.50 6.53
N SER A 394 -18.70 -7.47 5.87
CA SER A 394 -17.87 -6.48 5.17
C SER A 394 -16.97 -5.75 6.16
N SER A 395 -17.49 -5.36 7.32
CA SER A 395 -16.72 -4.72 8.38
C SER A 395 -15.60 -5.61 8.92
N LEU A 396 -15.86 -6.90 9.15
CA LEU A 396 -14.81 -7.86 9.53
C LEU A 396 -13.69 -7.94 8.48
N ALA A 397 -14.06 -7.98 7.20
CA ALA A 397 -13.08 -8.01 6.11
C ALA A 397 -12.25 -6.71 6.03
N GLN A 398 -12.87 -5.56 6.28
CA GLN A 398 -12.18 -4.26 6.33
C GLN A 398 -11.24 -4.14 7.54
N ASN A 399 -11.61 -4.73 8.68
CA ASN A 399 -10.83 -4.65 9.92
C ASN A 399 -9.72 -5.70 10.05
N GLN A 400 -9.77 -6.78 9.27
CA GLN A 400 -8.75 -7.83 9.26
C GLN A 400 -7.30 -7.33 9.02
N PRO A 401 -7.01 -6.48 8.02
CA PRO A 401 -5.64 -6.01 7.79
C PRO A 401 -5.11 -5.14 8.94
N HIS A 402 -6.00 -4.47 9.68
CA HIS A 402 -5.62 -3.55 10.75
C HIS A 402 -5.07 -4.25 12.01
N MET A 403 -5.31 -5.56 12.15
CA MET A 403 -4.76 -6.36 13.25
C MET A 403 -3.22 -6.40 13.26
N GLU A 404 -2.58 -6.29 12.09
CA GLU A 404 -1.11 -6.27 11.97
C GLU A 404 -0.49 -5.00 12.58
N ASN A 405 -1.25 -3.90 12.63
CA ASN A 405 -0.79 -2.60 13.13
C ASN A 405 -0.83 -2.48 14.66
N LEU A 406 -1.40 -3.46 15.37
CA LEU A 406 -1.57 -3.39 16.82
C LEU A 406 -0.23 -3.63 17.54
N PRO A 407 0.19 -2.70 18.43
CA PRO A 407 1.56 -2.69 18.97
C PRO A 407 1.85 -3.79 19.99
N ASN A 408 0.83 -4.32 20.69
CA ASN A 408 1.03 -5.24 21.80
C ASN A 408 -0.03 -6.36 21.86
N GLN A 409 0.28 -7.43 22.62
CA GLN A 409 -0.59 -8.60 22.73
C GLN A 409 -1.93 -8.31 23.42
N ASP A 410 -1.99 -7.36 24.36
CA ASP A 410 -3.23 -7.06 25.07
C ASP A 410 -4.21 -6.26 24.19
N ALA A 411 -3.69 -5.34 23.37
CA ALA A 411 -4.45 -4.65 22.33
C ALA A 411 -4.96 -5.65 21.29
N LYS A 412 -4.14 -6.62 20.88
CA LYS A 412 -4.57 -7.73 20.00
C LYS A 412 -5.70 -8.54 20.61
N LYS A 413 -5.61 -8.93 21.89
CA LYS A 413 -6.69 -9.64 22.58
C LYS A 413 -7.98 -8.83 22.66
N GLN A 414 -7.89 -7.53 22.95
CA GLN A 414 -9.07 -6.66 23.00
C GLN A 414 -9.71 -6.50 21.62
N TRP A 415 -8.88 -6.33 20.59
CA TRP A 415 -9.32 -6.26 19.21
C TRP A 415 -9.96 -7.56 18.75
N ASP A 416 -9.36 -8.71 19.05
CA ASP A 416 -9.92 -10.04 18.76
C ASP A 416 -11.25 -10.26 19.47
N LYS A 417 -11.39 -9.79 20.71
CA LYS A 417 -12.67 -9.82 21.44
C LYS A 417 -13.73 -9.00 20.70
N ALA A 418 -13.40 -7.79 20.24
CA ALA A 418 -14.30 -6.94 19.47
C ALA A 418 -14.66 -7.55 18.10
N MET A 419 -13.69 -8.07 17.36
CA MET A 419 -13.91 -8.75 16.08
C MET A 419 -14.77 -10.00 16.24
N LYS A 420 -14.55 -10.76 17.32
CA LYS A 420 -15.41 -11.90 17.66
C LYS A 420 -16.84 -11.48 17.95
N GLN A 421 -17.05 -10.37 18.66
CA GLN A 421 -18.40 -9.82 18.88
C GLN A 421 -19.09 -9.40 17.57
N LEU A 422 -18.35 -8.81 16.62
CA LEU A 422 -18.88 -8.52 15.29
C LEU A 422 -19.23 -9.81 14.51
N ALA A 423 -18.41 -10.86 14.64
CA ALA A 423 -18.65 -12.17 14.03
C ALA A 423 -19.90 -12.85 14.62
N ASP A 424 -20.07 -12.81 15.93
CA ASP A 424 -21.25 -13.30 16.63
C ASP A 424 -22.49 -12.52 16.19
N GLY A 425 -22.42 -11.19 16.17
CA GLY A 425 -23.50 -10.34 15.70
C GLY A 425 -23.88 -10.59 14.24
N ALA A 426 -22.92 -10.91 13.37
CA ALA A 426 -23.17 -11.27 11.98
C ALA A 426 -23.91 -12.61 11.87
N VAL A 427 -23.54 -13.59 12.68
CA VAL A 427 -24.18 -14.91 12.76
C VAL A 427 -25.63 -14.77 13.26
N GLU A 428 -25.83 -14.07 14.37
CA GLU A 428 -27.14 -13.84 14.98
C GLU A 428 -28.14 -13.22 14.00
N ARG A 429 -27.67 -12.30 13.15
CA ARG A 429 -28.49 -11.56 12.17
C ARG A 429 -28.57 -12.23 10.79
N SER A 430 -28.10 -13.47 10.65
CA SER A 430 -28.16 -14.20 9.39
C SER A 430 -29.62 -14.54 9.00
N PRO A 431 -30.12 -14.16 7.81
CA PRO A 431 -31.53 -14.33 7.45
C PRO A 431 -31.93 -15.75 7.06
N THR A 432 -30.98 -16.58 6.58
CA THR A 432 -31.27 -17.94 6.08
C THR A 432 -30.19 -18.92 6.52
N LYS A 433 -30.50 -20.23 6.50
CA LYS A 433 -29.54 -21.31 6.77
C LYS A 433 -28.29 -21.19 5.89
N MET A 434 -28.48 -20.95 4.59
CA MET A 434 -27.37 -20.79 3.64
C MET A 434 -26.52 -19.56 3.97
N HIS A 435 -27.16 -18.45 4.36
CA HIS A 435 -26.46 -17.24 4.75
C HIS A 435 -25.64 -17.46 6.03
N LEU A 436 -26.22 -18.11 7.04
CA LEU A 436 -25.49 -18.50 8.26
C LEU A 436 -24.25 -19.34 7.95
N ARG A 437 -24.37 -20.38 7.10
CA ARG A 437 -23.23 -21.21 6.68
C ARG A 437 -22.15 -20.36 5.99
N GLN A 438 -22.54 -19.41 5.14
CA GLN A 438 -21.61 -18.50 4.47
C GLN A 438 -20.95 -17.53 5.44
N THR A 439 -21.68 -17.00 6.42
CA THR A 439 -21.19 -16.06 7.44
C THR A 439 -20.15 -16.73 8.34
N VAL A 440 -20.44 -17.91 8.88
CA VAL A 440 -19.48 -18.69 9.69
C VAL A 440 -18.22 -19.01 8.89
N LYS A 441 -18.37 -19.46 7.63
CA LYS A 441 -17.24 -19.73 6.74
C LYS A 441 -16.40 -18.49 6.46
N HIS A 442 -17.05 -17.35 6.23
CA HIS A 442 -16.37 -16.09 5.96
C HIS A 442 -15.59 -15.61 7.18
N ALA A 443 -16.21 -15.61 8.36
CA ALA A 443 -15.58 -15.18 9.61
C ALA A 443 -14.39 -16.11 9.98
N SER A 444 -14.56 -17.42 9.84
CA SER A 444 -13.47 -18.40 10.05
C SER A 444 -12.28 -18.20 9.10
N ARG A 445 -12.52 -17.88 7.82
CA ARG A 445 -11.44 -17.55 6.86
C ARG A 445 -10.65 -16.30 7.24
N LEU A 446 -11.28 -15.35 7.93
CA LEU A 446 -10.64 -14.14 8.45
C LEU A 446 -9.95 -14.38 9.80
N GLY A 447 -9.96 -15.61 10.33
CA GLY A 447 -9.40 -15.96 11.63
C GLY A 447 -10.31 -15.63 12.82
N GLN A 448 -11.52 -15.13 12.57
CA GLN A 448 -12.46 -14.67 13.59
C GLN A 448 -13.61 -15.68 13.71
N VAL A 449 -13.41 -16.73 14.51
CA VAL A 449 -14.39 -17.80 14.67
C VAL A 449 -15.52 -17.34 15.60
N PRO A 450 -16.80 -17.33 15.14
CA PRO A 450 -17.92 -17.01 16.01
C PRO A 450 -18.04 -17.97 17.19
N SER A 451 -18.64 -17.53 18.29
CA SER A 451 -18.89 -18.36 19.45
C SER A 451 -19.87 -19.49 19.15
N GLU A 452 -19.64 -20.63 19.79
CA GLU A 452 -20.51 -21.80 19.69
C GLU A 452 -21.96 -21.44 20.04
N GLN A 453 -22.15 -20.62 21.07
CA GLN A 453 -23.46 -20.16 21.51
C GLN A 453 -24.20 -19.40 20.40
N ALA A 454 -23.55 -18.40 19.77
CA ALA A 454 -24.15 -17.62 18.70
C ALA A 454 -24.57 -18.52 17.50
N ILE A 455 -23.73 -19.49 17.14
CA ILE A 455 -24.04 -20.44 16.05
C ILE A 455 -25.22 -21.34 16.41
N ARG A 456 -25.27 -21.88 17.64
CA ARG A 456 -26.38 -22.71 18.12
C ARG A 456 -27.70 -21.95 18.10
N GLU A 457 -27.72 -20.74 18.65
CA GLU A 457 -28.92 -19.91 18.73
C GLU A 457 -29.42 -19.50 17.34
N ALA A 458 -28.53 -19.03 16.46
CA ALA A 458 -28.88 -18.68 15.09
C ALA A 458 -29.35 -19.91 14.28
N GLY A 459 -28.67 -21.05 14.44
CA GLY A 459 -29.04 -22.31 13.79
C GLY A 459 -30.41 -22.82 14.22
N ALA A 460 -30.70 -22.79 15.52
CA ALA A 460 -32.00 -23.16 16.07
C ALA A 460 -33.11 -22.22 15.57
N ARG A 461 -32.86 -20.90 15.56
CA ARG A 461 -33.80 -19.89 15.01
C ARG A 461 -34.13 -20.15 13.54
N LEU A 462 -33.18 -20.64 12.77
CA LEU A 462 -33.32 -20.94 11.34
C LEU A 462 -33.82 -22.38 11.07
N GLY A 463 -34.11 -23.15 12.11
CA GLY A 463 -34.61 -24.53 12.01
C GLY A 463 -33.59 -25.53 11.47
N MET A 464 -32.29 -25.30 11.71
CA MET A 464 -31.22 -26.28 11.41
C MET A 464 -31.29 -27.45 12.40
N THR A 465 -30.92 -28.65 11.96
CA THR A 465 -30.82 -29.80 12.89
C THR A 465 -29.58 -29.67 13.76
N GLU A 466 -29.54 -30.37 14.92
CA GLU A 466 -28.36 -30.38 15.79
C GLU A 466 -27.10 -30.86 15.04
N GLU A 467 -27.26 -31.78 14.08
CA GLU A 467 -26.18 -32.25 13.21
C GLU A 467 -25.65 -31.13 12.29
N GLU A 468 -26.55 -30.36 11.68
CA GLU A 468 -26.18 -29.23 10.83
C GLU A 468 -25.54 -28.08 11.62
N ILE A 469 -25.91 -27.91 12.89
CA ILE A 469 -25.35 -26.91 13.80
C ILE A 469 -23.96 -27.35 14.28
N LEU A 470 -23.79 -28.62 14.65
CA LEU A 470 -22.50 -29.19 15.03
C LEU A 470 -21.50 -29.18 13.86
N GLU A 471 -21.97 -29.38 12.62
CA GLU A 471 -21.16 -29.19 11.40
C GLU A 471 -20.55 -27.78 11.31
N LEU A 472 -21.26 -26.76 11.80
CA LEU A 472 -20.79 -25.38 11.79
C LEU A 472 -19.86 -25.03 12.95
N ILE A 473 -20.12 -25.60 14.13
CA ILE A 473 -19.34 -25.34 15.35
C ILE A 473 -17.99 -26.07 15.29
N ASN A 474 -17.99 -27.31 14.78
CA ASN A 474 -16.81 -28.14 14.74
C ASN A 474 -16.90 -29.09 13.53
N PRO A 475 -16.39 -28.70 12.35
CA PRO A 475 -16.20 -29.62 11.24
C PRO A 475 -15.14 -30.64 11.65
N SER A 476 -15.55 -31.66 12.39
CA SER A 476 -14.65 -32.67 12.95
C SER A 476 -14.55 -33.87 12.03
N PHE A 477 -13.44 -34.58 12.13
CA PHE A 477 -13.23 -35.86 11.45
C PHE A 477 -14.41 -36.83 11.62
N GLU A 478 -14.98 -36.93 12.83
CA GLU A 478 -16.09 -37.85 13.13
C GLU A 478 -17.40 -37.47 12.42
N VAL A 479 -17.68 -36.17 12.27
CA VAL A 479 -18.86 -35.69 11.53
C VAL A 479 -18.73 -36.02 10.04
N ILE A 480 -17.57 -35.72 9.46
CA ILE A 480 -17.30 -36.01 8.03
C ILE A 480 -17.37 -37.52 7.78
N LYS A 481 -16.79 -38.32 8.69
CA LYS A 481 -16.83 -39.78 8.63
C LYS A 481 -18.26 -40.32 8.65
N LYS A 482 -19.11 -39.85 9.56
CA LYS A 482 -20.53 -40.25 9.63
C LYS A 482 -21.32 -39.88 8.37
N LEU A 483 -21.05 -38.72 7.76
CA LEU A 483 -21.69 -38.32 6.50
C LEU A 483 -21.32 -39.25 5.34
N ILE A 484 -20.05 -39.65 5.25
CA ILE A 484 -19.59 -40.63 4.26
C ILE A 484 -20.20 -42.01 4.55
N GLU A 485 -20.28 -42.43 5.81
CA GLU A 485 -20.93 -43.68 6.23
C GLU A 485 -22.42 -43.72 5.88
N ALA A 486 -23.11 -42.59 6.02
CA ALA A 486 -24.50 -42.38 5.64
C ALA A 486 -24.73 -42.26 4.12
N GLY A 487 -23.66 -42.26 3.31
CA GLY A 487 -23.73 -42.25 1.86
C GLY A 487 -23.99 -40.87 1.23
N VAL A 488 -23.71 -39.78 1.93
CA VAL A 488 -23.84 -38.41 1.39
C VAL A 488 -22.85 -38.23 0.23
N ASN A 489 -23.35 -38.13 -1.00
CA ASN A 489 -22.54 -37.98 -2.22
C ASN A 489 -22.54 -36.53 -2.75
N ASP A 490 -22.43 -35.56 -1.83
CA ASP A 490 -22.38 -34.13 -2.15
C ASP A 490 -20.93 -33.64 -2.02
N PHE A 491 -20.27 -33.47 -3.17
CA PHE A 491 -18.89 -33.00 -3.25
C PHE A 491 -18.69 -31.66 -2.54
N ASP A 492 -19.53 -30.67 -2.83
CA ASP A 492 -19.35 -29.31 -2.31
C ASP A 492 -19.51 -29.28 -0.80
N ARG A 493 -20.50 -30.01 -0.26
CA ARG A 493 -20.71 -30.14 1.18
C ARG A 493 -19.51 -30.78 1.88
N LEU A 494 -19.02 -31.92 1.37
CA LEU A 494 -17.92 -32.66 1.99
C LEU A 494 -16.58 -31.94 1.87
N HIS A 495 -16.28 -31.37 0.70
CA HIS A 495 -15.06 -30.61 0.47
C HIS A 495 -14.99 -29.38 1.39
N ASN A 496 -16.10 -28.66 1.55
CA ASN A 496 -16.13 -27.52 2.46
C ASN A 496 -15.83 -27.92 3.91
N LEU A 497 -16.45 -29.00 4.41
CA LEU A 497 -16.19 -29.51 5.76
C LEU A 497 -14.73 -29.94 5.94
N MET A 498 -14.18 -30.70 4.98
CA MET A 498 -12.78 -31.17 5.02
C MET A 498 -11.79 -29.99 5.00
N SER A 499 -12.02 -28.98 4.17
CA SER A 499 -11.17 -27.79 4.06
C SER A 499 -11.12 -26.95 5.35
N SER A 500 -12.21 -26.92 6.11
CA SER A 500 -12.32 -26.17 7.37
C SER A 500 -11.86 -26.94 8.61
N ALA A 501 -11.77 -28.27 8.50
CA ALA A 501 -11.56 -29.17 9.63
C ALA A 501 -10.10 -29.28 10.09
N GLY A 502 -9.14 -28.77 9.32
CA GLY A 502 -7.71 -28.87 9.64
C GLY A 502 -7.24 -30.33 9.79
N LEU A 503 -7.78 -31.24 8.97
CA LEU A 503 -7.55 -32.67 9.10
C LEU A 503 -6.09 -33.05 8.88
N SER A 504 -5.60 -33.98 9.69
CA SER A 504 -4.27 -34.57 9.48
C SER A 504 -4.25 -35.46 8.22
N PRO A 505 -3.09 -35.68 7.60
CA PRO A 505 -2.95 -36.59 6.46
C PRO A 505 -3.47 -38.01 6.75
N GLN A 506 -3.36 -38.48 8.00
CA GLN A 506 -3.88 -39.78 8.43
C GLN A 506 -5.42 -39.80 8.46
N GLN A 507 -6.05 -38.71 8.91
CA GLN A 507 -7.51 -38.57 8.91
C GLN A 507 -8.06 -38.47 7.48
N LEU A 508 -7.42 -37.66 6.62
CA LEU A 508 -7.76 -37.60 5.19
C LEU A 508 -7.63 -38.97 4.52
N ARG A 509 -6.60 -39.74 4.89
CA ARG A 509 -6.43 -41.11 4.41
C ARG A 509 -7.57 -42.03 4.83
N GLN A 510 -7.96 -42.00 6.11
CA GLN A 510 -9.09 -42.79 6.62
C GLN A 510 -10.41 -42.41 5.92
N LEU A 511 -10.66 -41.13 5.69
CA LEU A 511 -11.84 -40.67 4.95
C LEU A 511 -11.79 -41.11 3.48
N GLY A 512 -10.63 -41.07 2.84
CA GLY A 512 -10.43 -41.54 1.46
C GLY A 512 -10.64 -43.06 1.32
N ASP A 513 -10.14 -43.84 2.27
CA ASP A 513 -10.35 -45.29 2.31
C ASP A 513 -11.83 -45.63 2.53
N LEU A 514 -12.50 -44.94 3.45
CA LEU A 514 -13.92 -45.10 3.71
C LEU A 514 -14.78 -44.70 2.50
N ALA A 515 -14.47 -43.58 1.86
CA ALA A 515 -15.15 -43.11 0.66
C ALA A 515 -15.02 -44.11 -0.50
N ALA A 516 -13.84 -44.68 -0.69
CA ALA A 516 -13.60 -45.73 -1.68
C ALA A 516 -14.41 -47.00 -1.37
N GLN A 517 -14.39 -47.48 -0.13
CA GLN A 517 -15.17 -48.65 0.30
C GLN A 517 -16.68 -48.48 0.10
N LYS A 518 -17.19 -47.26 0.28
CA LYS A 518 -18.61 -46.92 0.08
C LYS A 518 -18.97 -46.59 -1.37
N GLY A 519 -18.00 -46.59 -2.30
CA GLY A 519 -18.23 -46.17 -3.69
C GLY A 519 -18.65 -44.72 -3.84
N ASN A 520 -18.29 -43.86 -2.87
CA ASN A 520 -18.74 -42.48 -2.80
C ASN A 520 -17.77 -41.55 -3.57
N GLN A 521 -18.07 -41.35 -4.86
CA GLN A 521 -17.25 -40.56 -5.77
C GLN A 521 -17.11 -39.09 -5.32
N GLY A 522 -18.17 -38.46 -4.81
CA GLY A 522 -18.16 -37.08 -4.35
C GLY A 522 -17.28 -36.89 -3.11
N ALA A 523 -17.36 -37.81 -2.15
CA ALA A 523 -16.47 -37.83 -0.99
C ALA A 523 -15.01 -38.05 -1.36
N LEU A 524 -14.75 -38.98 -2.28
CA LEU A 524 -13.38 -39.28 -2.74
C LEU A 524 -12.79 -38.12 -3.54
N GLY A 525 -13.63 -37.42 -4.32
CA GLY A 525 -13.28 -36.15 -4.97
C GLY A 525 -12.95 -35.06 -3.95
N ALA A 526 -13.77 -34.91 -2.90
CA ALA A 526 -13.53 -33.92 -1.83
C ALA A 526 -12.17 -34.16 -1.14
N VAL A 527 -11.84 -35.41 -0.81
CA VAL A 527 -10.53 -35.78 -0.28
C VAL A 527 -9.43 -35.48 -1.29
N ALA A 528 -9.64 -35.70 -2.59
CA ALA A 528 -8.62 -35.48 -3.63
C ALA A 528 -8.26 -34.00 -3.83
N HIS A 529 -9.18 -33.08 -3.51
CA HIS A 529 -8.91 -31.63 -3.54
C HIS A 529 -8.09 -31.14 -2.34
N GLU A 530 -8.13 -31.85 -1.21
CA GLU A 530 -7.31 -31.58 -0.02
C GLU A 530 -5.97 -32.33 -0.06
N ASP A 531 -5.98 -33.64 -0.33
CA ASP A 531 -4.80 -34.48 -0.51
C ASP A 531 -5.04 -35.59 -1.54
N LEU A 532 -4.43 -35.43 -2.73
CA LEU A 532 -4.53 -36.39 -3.82
C LEU A 532 -3.94 -37.76 -3.46
N HIS A 533 -2.90 -37.84 -2.63
CA HIS A 533 -2.32 -39.12 -2.22
C HIS A 533 -3.23 -39.89 -1.25
N ALA A 534 -3.95 -39.19 -0.38
CA ALA A 534 -4.95 -39.78 0.49
C ALA A 534 -6.12 -40.37 -0.34
N ALA A 535 -6.59 -39.64 -1.36
CA ALA A 535 -7.65 -40.11 -2.25
C ALA A 535 -7.22 -41.32 -3.11
N LEU A 536 -6.01 -41.30 -3.67
CA LEU A 536 -5.47 -42.40 -4.49
C LEU A 536 -5.03 -43.61 -3.67
N GLY A 537 -4.95 -43.47 -2.36
CA GLY A 537 -4.49 -44.56 -1.52
C GLY A 537 -2.97 -44.75 -1.52
N THR A 538 -2.20 -43.73 -1.88
CA THR A 538 -0.73 -43.81 -2.03
C THR A 538 0.06 -43.15 -0.89
N ALA A 539 -0.59 -42.49 0.07
CA ALA A 539 0.09 -41.90 1.23
C ALA A 539 0.75 -42.99 2.11
N GLY A 540 2.08 -43.01 2.21
CA GLY A 540 2.84 -43.83 3.17
C GLY A 540 3.85 -44.84 2.60
N SER A 541 4.03 -44.95 1.28
CA SER A 541 5.10 -45.80 0.74
C SER A 541 5.65 -45.20 -0.55
N GLY A 542 6.97 -45.01 -0.63
CA GLY A 542 7.65 -44.67 -1.87
C GLY A 542 7.25 -45.69 -2.93
N MET A 543 6.59 -45.22 -3.98
CA MET A 543 6.00 -46.05 -5.04
C MET A 543 7.08 -46.57 -6.01
N ASN A 544 8.15 -47.16 -5.48
CA ASN A 544 9.26 -47.77 -6.24
C ASN A 544 9.30 -49.30 -6.14
N GLN A 545 8.30 -49.95 -5.53
CA GLN A 545 8.21 -51.41 -5.50
C GLN A 545 6.80 -51.89 -5.90
N ARG A 546 6.50 -51.91 -7.21
CA ARG A 546 5.61 -52.97 -7.77
C ARG A 546 5.47 -53.02 -9.28
N TYR A 547 6.03 -52.09 -10.04
CA TYR A 547 6.09 -52.19 -11.51
C TYR A 547 7.42 -52.80 -12.01
N GLY A 548 7.99 -53.72 -11.23
CA GLY A 548 9.14 -54.55 -11.57
C GLY A 548 8.72 -55.99 -11.81
N ARG A 549 8.73 -56.38 -13.08
CA ARG A 549 8.63 -57.74 -13.65
C ARG A 549 9.13 -58.84 -12.67
N GLY A 550 8.24 -59.73 -12.23
CA GLY A 550 8.63 -60.93 -11.48
C GLY A 550 7.44 -61.82 -11.12
N TYR A 551 7.44 -63.05 -11.65
CA TYR A 551 6.53 -64.14 -11.25
C TYR A 551 6.62 -64.39 -9.74
N ALA A 552 5.58 -64.07 -8.97
CA ALA A 552 5.35 -64.64 -7.63
C ALA A 552 3.89 -64.46 -7.17
N GLN A 553 3.23 -65.59 -6.96
CA GLN A 553 2.07 -65.87 -6.09
C GLN A 553 0.89 -64.89 -6.04
N GLN A 554 -0.09 -65.27 -6.86
CA GLN A 554 -1.54 -65.09 -6.72
C GLN A 554 -2.02 -65.08 -5.25
N SER A 555 -2.34 -63.89 -4.73
CA SER A 555 -3.35 -63.71 -3.69
C SER A 555 -4.53 -63.01 -4.36
N GLY A 556 -5.65 -63.74 -4.46
CA GLY A 556 -6.85 -63.25 -5.16
C GLY A 556 -7.47 -62.02 -4.48
N PRO A 557 -8.29 -61.24 -5.22
CA PRO A 557 -8.97 -60.08 -4.66
C PRO A 557 -9.93 -60.49 -3.53
N VAL A 558 -9.88 -59.75 -2.41
CA VAL A 558 -10.87 -59.85 -1.33
C VAL A 558 -12.21 -59.34 -1.85
N PRO A 559 -13.32 -60.09 -1.75
CA PRO A 559 -14.62 -59.66 -2.24
C PRO A 559 -15.08 -58.38 -1.52
N GLY A 560 -15.37 -57.31 -2.27
CA GLY A 560 -15.95 -56.07 -1.75
C GLY A 560 -15.01 -54.87 -1.60
N MET A 561 -13.70 -55.02 -1.89
CA MET A 561 -12.79 -53.87 -2.04
C MET A 561 -12.81 -53.40 -3.50
N PRO A 562 -12.99 -52.09 -3.79
CA PRO A 562 -12.81 -51.56 -5.14
C PRO A 562 -11.40 -51.91 -5.62
N THR A 563 -11.25 -52.35 -6.86
CA THR A 563 -9.90 -52.55 -7.41
C THR A 563 -9.15 -51.21 -7.38
N GLU A 564 -7.82 -51.21 -7.28
CA GLU A 564 -7.03 -49.96 -7.30
C GLU A 564 -7.40 -49.09 -8.51
N LYS A 565 -7.79 -49.72 -9.62
CA LYS A 565 -8.29 -49.08 -10.83
C LYS A 565 -9.64 -48.37 -10.60
N ASP A 566 -10.61 -49.02 -9.95
CA ASP A 566 -11.91 -48.42 -9.64
C ASP A 566 -11.77 -47.22 -8.69
N ARG A 567 -10.87 -47.31 -7.70
CA ARG A 567 -10.58 -46.19 -6.78
C ARG A 567 -9.98 -45.00 -7.53
N VAL A 568 -9.01 -45.25 -8.41
CA VAL A 568 -8.41 -44.21 -9.26
C VAL A 568 -9.47 -43.59 -10.16
N ASP A 569 -10.32 -44.41 -10.80
CA ASP A 569 -11.39 -43.93 -11.67
C ASP A 569 -12.40 -43.05 -10.90
N MET A 570 -12.78 -43.44 -9.70
CA MET A 570 -13.65 -42.65 -8.82
C MET A 570 -12.96 -41.35 -8.35
N ALA A 571 -11.69 -41.39 -7.96
CA ALA A 571 -10.98 -40.19 -7.50
C ALA A 571 -10.85 -39.17 -8.63
N PHE A 572 -10.45 -39.62 -9.83
CA PHE A 572 -10.34 -38.76 -11.00
C PHE A 572 -11.70 -38.30 -11.54
N GLY A 573 -12.74 -39.12 -11.44
CA GLY A 573 -14.11 -38.72 -11.73
C GLY A 573 -14.65 -37.68 -10.74
N GLY A 574 -14.28 -37.80 -9.46
CA GLY A 574 -14.66 -36.87 -8.39
C GLY A 574 -13.92 -35.53 -8.46
N LEU A 575 -12.69 -35.50 -8.99
CA LEU A 575 -11.94 -34.25 -9.19
C LEU A 575 -12.72 -33.23 -10.01
N LEU A 576 -13.50 -33.67 -11.00
CA LEU A 576 -14.34 -32.83 -11.85
C LEU A 576 -15.49 -32.14 -11.12
N GLY A 577 -15.80 -32.54 -9.88
CA GLY A 577 -16.78 -31.87 -9.03
C GLY A 577 -16.35 -30.47 -8.56
N GLY A 578 -15.05 -30.19 -8.55
CA GLY A 578 -14.50 -28.90 -8.08
C GLY A 578 -14.19 -27.90 -9.20
N THR A 579 -13.75 -26.70 -8.81
CA THR A 579 -13.44 -25.63 -9.76
C THR A 579 -12.22 -25.96 -10.64
N ALA A 580 -12.23 -25.48 -11.89
CA ALA A 580 -11.12 -25.66 -12.83
C ALA A 580 -9.77 -25.16 -12.27
N THR A 581 -9.79 -24.09 -11.48
CA THR A 581 -8.61 -23.52 -10.81
C THR A 581 -8.01 -24.48 -9.78
N ASN A 582 -8.83 -25.21 -9.02
CA ASN A 582 -8.34 -26.16 -8.03
C ASN A 582 -7.65 -27.36 -8.71
N ILE A 583 -8.20 -27.85 -9.82
CA ILE A 583 -7.61 -28.98 -10.57
C ILE A 583 -6.25 -28.59 -11.17
N ILE A 584 -6.10 -27.34 -11.62
CA ILE A 584 -4.81 -26.81 -12.08
C ILE A 584 -3.82 -26.75 -10.91
N LYS A 585 -4.24 -26.30 -9.72
CA LYS A 585 -3.40 -26.31 -8.51
C LYS A 585 -2.94 -27.74 -8.18
N ILE A 586 -3.85 -28.71 -8.18
CA ILE A 586 -3.55 -30.14 -7.95
C ILE A 586 -2.53 -30.66 -8.97
N TRP A 587 -2.68 -30.31 -10.26
CA TRP A 587 -1.69 -30.67 -11.29
C TRP A 587 -0.29 -30.15 -10.94
N TYR A 588 -0.13 -28.86 -10.65
CA TYR A 588 1.19 -28.30 -10.36
C TYR A 588 1.79 -28.84 -9.05
N THR A 589 0.97 -29.15 -8.05
CA THR A 589 1.41 -29.72 -6.77
C THR A 589 1.89 -31.17 -6.91
N TYR A 590 1.17 -32.02 -7.65
CA TYR A 590 1.39 -33.48 -7.63
C TYR A 590 2.02 -34.07 -8.91
N ARG A 591 2.14 -33.32 -10.03
CA ARG A 591 2.63 -33.85 -11.33
C ARG A 591 4.00 -34.55 -11.29
N ASP A 592 4.86 -34.17 -10.35
CA ASP A 592 6.23 -34.69 -10.26
C ASP A 592 6.32 -35.91 -9.32
N GLN A 593 5.22 -36.22 -8.63
CA GLN A 593 5.08 -37.32 -7.66
C GLN A 593 4.14 -38.42 -8.17
N LEU A 594 3.45 -38.20 -9.30
CA LEU A 594 2.52 -39.15 -9.90
C LEU A 594 3.18 -40.09 -10.91
N PRO A 595 2.77 -41.37 -10.97
CA PRO A 595 3.14 -42.29 -12.04
C PRO A 595 2.79 -41.74 -13.44
N PRO A 596 3.52 -42.15 -14.50
CA PRO A 596 3.34 -41.62 -15.86
C PRO A 596 1.90 -41.69 -16.36
N GLU A 597 1.20 -42.79 -16.07
CA GLU A 597 -0.18 -43.02 -16.50
C GLU A 597 -1.16 -42.05 -15.82
N LEU A 598 -1.06 -41.89 -14.49
CA LEU A 598 -1.91 -40.98 -13.71
C LEU A 598 -1.58 -39.51 -14.01
N LYS A 599 -0.30 -39.22 -14.23
CA LYS A 599 0.18 -37.91 -14.67
C LYS A 599 -0.43 -37.54 -16.02
N GLN A 600 -0.41 -38.45 -17.00
CA GLN A 600 -1.00 -38.17 -18.31
C GLN A 600 -2.51 -37.92 -18.20
N ARG A 601 -3.21 -38.69 -17.38
CA ARG A 601 -4.64 -38.50 -17.13
C ARG A 601 -4.97 -37.17 -16.47
N LEU A 602 -4.21 -36.77 -15.44
CA LEU A 602 -4.39 -35.48 -14.77
C LEU A 602 -4.06 -34.30 -15.70
N LEU A 603 -3.03 -34.46 -16.55
CA LEU A 603 -2.65 -33.49 -17.56
C LEU A 603 -3.77 -33.26 -18.59
N GLU A 604 -4.42 -34.32 -19.06
CA GLU A 604 -5.52 -34.22 -20.02
C GLU A 604 -6.72 -33.48 -19.43
N ILE A 605 -7.08 -33.78 -18.18
CA ILE A 605 -8.14 -33.07 -17.46
C ILE A 605 -7.78 -31.58 -17.29
N ALA A 606 -6.56 -31.29 -16.83
CA ALA A 606 -6.10 -29.91 -16.63
C ALA A 606 -6.05 -29.12 -17.96
N LYS A 607 -5.57 -29.74 -19.05
CA LYS A 607 -5.54 -29.13 -20.40
C LYS A 607 -6.95 -28.77 -20.88
N ARG A 608 -7.90 -29.70 -20.76
CA ARG A 608 -9.30 -29.48 -21.18
C ARG A 608 -9.93 -28.32 -20.42
N LEU A 609 -9.73 -28.27 -19.10
CA LEU A 609 -10.27 -27.21 -18.25
C LEU A 609 -9.62 -25.85 -18.50
N LEU A 610 -8.31 -25.80 -18.79
CA LEU A 610 -7.63 -24.57 -19.21
C LEU A 610 -8.16 -24.04 -20.55
N MET A 611 -8.45 -24.93 -21.50
CA MET A 611 -9.07 -24.56 -22.77
C MET A 611 -10.49 -24.02 -22.57
N ASP A 612 -11.30 -24.67 -21.73
CA ASP A 612 -12.67 -24.23 -21.42
C ASP A 612 -12.68 -22.88 -20.69
N LEU A 613 -11.75 -22.65 -19.76
CA LEU A 613 -11.60 -21.37 -19.08
C LEU A 613 -11.21 -20.26 -20.07
N GLY A 614 -10.26 -20.55 -20.96
CA GLY A 614 -9.85 -19.63 -22.04
C GLY A 614 -10.98 -19.32 -23.01
N MET A 615 -11.81 -20.31 -23.37
CA MET A 615 -12.98 -20.11 -24.26
C MET A 615 -14.10 -19.31 -23.59
N ARG A 616 -14.42 -19.56 -22.31
CA ARG A 616 -15.41 -18.77 -21.56
C ARG A 616 -14.98 -17.31 -21.46
N TYR A 617 -13.71 -17.08 -21.17
CA TYR A 617 -13.14 -15.75 -21.10
C TYR A 617 -13.19 -15.04 -22.45
N ALA A 618 -12.81 -15.72 -23.54
CA ALA A 618 -12.91 -15.18 -24.90
C ALA A 618 -14.35 -14.84 -25.31
N ARG A 619 -15.34 -15.63 -24.89
CA ARG A 619 -16.77 -15.35 -25.15
C ARG A 619 -17.28 -14.14 -24.35
N GLN A 620 -16.83 -13.95 -23.11
CA GLN A 620 -17.21 -12.80 -22.27
C GLN A 620 -16.61 -11.48 -22.77
N THR A 621 -15.41 -11.51 -23.36
CA THR A 621 -14.72 -10.28 -23.80
C THR A 621 -14.89 -9.95 -25.28
N MET A 622 -15.13 -10.93 -26.16
CA MET A 622 -15.19 -10.69 -27.62
C MET A 622 -16.59 -10.80 -28.25
N GLY A 623 -17.61 -11.22 -27.49
CA GLY A 623 -18.96 -11.44 -27.98
C GLY A 623 -19.11 -12.71 -28.85
N SER A 624 -20.25 -13.38 -28.78
CA SER A 624 -20.43 -14.71 -29.39
C SER A 624 -20.37 -14.72 -30.92
N SER A 625 -20.55 -13.59 -31.59
CA SER A 625 -20.61 -13.53 -33.07
C SER A 625 -19.25 -13.60 -33.75
N MET A 626 -18.15 -13.23 -33.09
CA MET A 626 -16.80 -13.25 -33.68
C MET A 626 -16.06 -14.59 -33.55
N LEU A 627 -16.60 -15.54 -32.77
CA LEU A 627 -16.01 -16.87 -32.58
C LEU A 627 -16.64 -17.97 -33.45
N GLY A 628 -17.54 -17.60 -34.37
CA GLY A 628 -18.26 -18.51 -35.25
C GLY A 628 -19.58 -18.97 -34.61
N GLY A 629 -20.69 -18.44 -35.12
CA GLY A 629 -22.03 -18.85 -34.73
C GLY A 629 -22.50 -20.11 -35.46
N ILE A 630 -23.23 -20.92 -34.69
CA ILE A 630 -24.33 -21.80 -35.11
C ILE A 630 -23.90 -23.03 -35.94
N GLN A 631 -23.77 -24.19 -35.27
CA GLN A 631 -24.20 -25.44 -35.91
C GLN A 631 -25.71 -25.34 -36.09
N GLU A 632 -26.15 -25.25 -37.35
CA GLU A 632 -27.54 -25.44 -37.70
C GLU A 632 -27.99 -26.80 -37.16
N SER A 633 -29.06 -26.76 -36.38
CA SER A 633 -29.82 -27.93 -35.99
C SER A 633 -30.53 -28.44 -37.22
N THR A 634 -29.97 -29.44 -37.88
CA THR A 634 -30.76 -30.33 -38.74
C THR A 634 -31.38 -31.40 -37.86
N THR A 635 -32.72 -31.42 -37.91
CA THR A 635 -33.65 -32.51 -37.57
C THR A 635 -33.08 -33.91 -37.60
#